data_AF-A0A929ZEM9-F1
#
_entry.id   AF-A0A929ZEM9-F1
#
_cell.length_a   1.000
_cell.length_b   1.000
_cell.length_c   1.000
_cell.angle_alpha   90.00
_cell.angle_beta   90.00
_cell.angle_gamma   90.00
#
_symmetry.space_group_name_H-M   'P 1'
#
loop_
_entity.id
_entity.type
_entity.pdbx_description
1 polymer ?
#
loop_
_entity_poly.entity_id
_entity_poly.type
_entity_poly.pdbx_seq_one_letter_code
_entity_poly.pdbx_strand_id
1 'polypeptide(L)'
;MKENIVIKYRHTVLFYLLATLIPWIFWFAASYVSHHVVYSESTWVAPLLGLAGLFFPMFLTIILVFQRKELRKDFLGRFLNLSSDKWQYYLTACLLMPASILCAMVVSLLFGYSPSQFIITGHYTFTSGVFPVWFLLILAPTLEELAWHGYGTD
;
A
#
# COMPACT_ATOMS: atom_id res chain seq x y z
N MET A 1 33.05 -1.99 -16.67
CA MET A 1 32.36 -1.43 -15.49
C MET A 1 30.87 -1.73 -15.67
N LYS A 2 30.25 -2.59 -14.86
CA LYS A 2 28.80 -2.85 -14.99
C LYS A 2 28.08 -1.54 -14.67
N GLU A 3 27.37 -0.97 -15.64
CA GLU A 3 26.48 0.16 -15.37
C GLU A 3 25.52 -0.23 -14.25
N ASN A 4 25.34 0.66 -13.28
CA ASN A 4 24.37 0.45 -12.21
C ASN A 4 22.96 0.42 -12.84
N ILE A 5 22.23 -0.69 -12.67
CA ILE A 5 20.90 -0.90 -13.27
C ILE A 5 19.92 0.22 -12.92
N VAL A 6 20.12 0.83 -11.75
CA VAL A 6 19.38 1.99 -11.22
C VAL A 6 19.36 3.16 -12.21
N ILE A 7 20.45 3.44 -12.93
CA ILE A 7 20.54 4.55 -13.91
C ILE A 7 19.58 4.34 -15.11
N LYS A 8 19.04 3.12 -15.28
CA LYS A 8 18.09 2.79 -16.35
C LYS A 8 16.64 3.14 -15.96
N TYR A 9 16.35 3.41 -14.69
CA TYR A 9 15.08 3.95 -14.19
C TYR A 9 15.04 5.47 -14.39
N ARG A 10 14.77 5.91 -15.62
CA ARG A 10 14.95 7.32 -16.02
C ARG A 10 13.71 8.21 -15.92
N HIS A 11 12.54 7.64 -15.69
CA HIS A 11 11.27 8.36 -15.71
C HIS A 11 10.69 8.56 -14.31
N THR A 12 11.53 8.68 -13.29
CA THR A 12 11.13 8.82 -11.87
C THR A 12 10.20 10.02 -11.66
N VAL A 13 10.51 11.19 -12.24
CA VAL A 13 9.63 12.38 -12.14
C VAL A 13 8.27 12.14 -12.77
N LEU A 14 8.22 11.53 -13.96
CA LEU A 14 6.98 11.17 -14.62
C LEU A 14 6.17 10.18 -13.78
N PHE A 15 6.85 9.19 -13.20
CA PHE A 15 6.25 8.20 -12.31
C PHE A 15 5.58 8.89 -11.12
N TYR A 16 6.33 9.68 -10.34
CA TYR A 16 5.77 10.36 -9.17
C TYR A 16 4.63 11.32 -9.53
N LEU A 17 4.74 12.07 -10.63
CA LEU A 17 3.67 12.97 -11.07
C LEU A 17 2.39 12.20 -11.40
N LEU A 18 2.47 11.15 -12.23
CA LEU A 18 1.29 10.39 -12.63
C LEU A 18 0.73 9.54 -11.48
N ALA A 19 1.60 8.89 -10.70
CA ALA A 19 1.24 8.10 -9.53
C ALA A 19 0.63 8.97 -8.40
N THR A 20 0.77 10.29 -8.45
CA THR A 20 0.08 11.21 -7.54
C THR A 20 -1.22 11.75 -8.16
N LEU A 21 -1.12 12.35 -9.35
CA LEU A 21 -2.24 13.08 -9.96
C LEU A 21 -3.41 12.15 -10.33
N ILE A 22 -3.13 10.96 -10.86
CA ILE A 22 -4.20 10.07 -11.32
C ILE A 22 -4.96 9.46 -10.14
N PRO A 23 -4.30 8.90 -9.10
CA PRO A 23 -5.02 8.45 -7.90
C PRO A 23 -5.82 9.58 -7.24
N TRP A 24 -5.29 10.81 -7.21
CA TRP A 24 -6.06 11.96 -6.72
C TRP A 24 -7.34 12.20 -7.52
N ILE A 25 -7.30 12.18 -8.86
CA ILE A 25 -8.51 12.33 -9.68
C ILE A 25 -9.55 11.26 -9.31
N PHE A 26 -9.13 10.00 -9.20
CA PHE A 26 -10.01 8.89 -8.82
C PHE A 26 -10.55 9.05 -7.39
N TRP A 27 -9.72 9.44 -6.43
CA TRP A 27 -10.11 9.58 -5.02
C TRP A 27 -10.98 10.81 -4.78
N PHE A 28 -10.74 11.93 -5.47
CA PHE A 28 -11.64 13.08 -5.45
C PHE A 28 -13.00 12.72 -6.07
N ALA A 29 -13.02 11.98 -7.18
CA ALA A 29 -14.26 11.48 -7.76
C ALA A 29 -14.98 10.51 -6.80
N ALA A 30 -14.25 9.59 -6.15
CA ALA A 30 -14.81 8.68 -5.16
C ALA A 30 -15.43 9.44 -3.97
N SER A 31 -14.74 10.45 -3.47
CA SER A 31 -15.21 11.33 -2.40
C SER A 31 -16.45 12.13 -2.82
N TYR A 32 -16.47 12.68 -4.04
CA TYR A 32 -17.63 13.42 -4.54
C TYR A 32 -18.86 12.50 -4.63
N VAL A 33 -18.69 11.31 -5.21
CA VAL A 33 -19.74 10.29 -5.32
C VAL A 33 -20.20 9.85 -3.93
N SER A 34 -19.30 9.60 -2.98
CA SER A 34 -19.68 9.14 -1.64
C SER A 34 -20.57 10.12 -0.86
N HIS A 35 -20.47 11.43 -1.14
CA HIS A 35 -21.28 12.45 -0.48
C HIS A 35 -22.61 12.75 -1.19
N HIS A 36 -22.66 12.59 -2.52
CA HIS A 36 -23.86 12.91 -3.31
C HIS A 36 -24.74 11.69 -3.64
N VAL A 37 -24.27 10.48 -3.34
CA VAL A 37 -24.99 9.20 -3.56
C VAL A 37 -25.85 8.76 -2.36
N VAL A 38 -26.15 9.64 -1.41
CA VAL A 38 -27.15 9.36 -0.35
C VAL A 38 -28.54 9.02 -0.95
N TYR A 39 -28.79 9.32 -2.24
CA TYR A 39 -30.02 9.00 -2.98
C TYR A 39 -29.82 8.08 -4.22
N SER A 40 -28.63 7.53 -4.46
CA SER A 40 -28.37 6.68 -5.63
C SER A 40 -28.09 5.23 -5.20
N GLU A 41 -28.71 4.24 -5.86
CA GLU A 41 -28.69 2.83 -5.45
C GLU A 41 -27.31 2.14 -5.51
N SER A 42 -26.30 2.76 -6.12
CA SER A 42 -25.04 2.09 -6.39
C SER A 42 -23.99 2.29 -5.29
N THR A 43 -24.00 1.38 -4.32
CA THR A 43 -23.00 1.27 -3.24
C THR A 43 -21.58 0.93 -3.73
N TRP A 44 -21.42 0.59 -5.02
CA TRP A 44 -20.18 0.08 -5.61
C TRP A 44 -19.29 1.14 -6.25
N VAL A 45 -19.85 2.29 -6.68
CA VAL A 45 -19.10 3.26 -7.51
C VAL A 45 -17.93 3.89 -6.74
N ALA A 46 -18.16 4.41 -5.54
CA ALA A 46 -17.10 5.05 -4.76
C ALA A 46 -15.99 4.05 -4.36
N PRO A 47 -16.29 2.83 -3.87
CA PRO A 47 -15.27 1.81 -3.64
C PRO A 47 -14.46 1.42 -4.88
N LEU A 48 -15.10 1.29 -6.05
CA LEU A 48 -14.41 0.95 -7.30
C LEU A 48 -13.50 2.07 -7.79
N LEU A 49 -13.91 3.33 -7.65
CA LEU A 49 -13.05 4.49 -7.92
C LEU A 49 -11.85 4.53 -6.96
N GLY A 50 -12.06 4.24 -5.68
CA GLY A 50 -11.00 4.10 -4.68
C GLY A 50 -9.96 3.06 -5.09
N LEU A 51 -10.42 1.86 -5.47
CA LEU A 51 -9.55 0.80 -5.98
C LEU A 51 -8.84 1.20 -7.27
N ALA A 52 -9.54 1.81 -8.24
CA ALA A 52 -8.92 2.24 -9.48
C ALA A 52 -7.75 3.21 -9.25
N GLY A 53 -7.90 4.14 -8.31
CA GLY A 53 -6.81 5.01 -7.87
C GLY A 53 -5.64 4.22 -7.26
N LEU A 54 -5.94 3.24 -6.39
CA LEU A 54 -4.94 2.39 -5.74
C LEU A 54 -4.16 1.49 -6.73
N PHE A 55 -4.83 0.96 -7.76
CA PHE A 55 -4.20 0.12 -8.79
C PHE A 55 -3.27 0.91 -9.72
N PHE A 56 -3.49 2.20 -9.86
CA PHE A 56 -2.83 2.98 -10.92
C PHE A 56 -1.30 3.03 -10.81
N PRO A 57 -0.67 3.31 -9.64
CA PRO A 57 0.79 3.32 -9.53
C PRO A 57 1.45 1.98 -9.88
N MET A 58 0.80 0.87 -9.52
CA MET A 58 1.24 -0.48 -9.87
C MET A 58 1.15 -0.73 -11.38
N PHE A 59 0.04 -0.31 -12.00
CA PHE A 59 -0.11 -0.38 -13.45
C PHE A 59 0.92 0.47 -14.20
N LEU A 60 1.21 1.68 -13.71
CA LEU A 60 2.22 2.56 -14.28
C LEU A 60 3.63 1.96 -14.16
N THR A 61 3.94 1.34 -13.03
CA THR A 61 5.18 0.58 -12.81
C THR A 61 5.33 -0.51 -13.87
N ILE A 62 4.30 -1.32 -14.10
CA ILE A 62 4.32 -2.36 -15.12
C ILE A 62 4.60 -1.77 -16.50
N ILE A 63 3.94 -0.67 -16.88
CA ILE A 63 4.17 -0.02 -18.18
C ILE A 63 5.64 0.40 -18.32
N LEU A 64 6.20 1.10 -17.32
CA LEU A 64 7.55 1.65 -17.40
C LEU A 64 8.63 0.56 -17.37
N VAL A 65 8.44 -0.49 -16.57
CA VAL A 65 9.37 -1.62 -16.45
C VAL A 65 9.35 -2.51 -17.69
N PHE A 66 8.16 -2.85 -18.21
CA PHE A 66 8.04 -3.82 -19.31
C PHE A 66 8.44 -3.27 -20.68
N GLN A 67 8.66 -1.96 -20.80
CA GLN A 67 9.25 -1.34 -21.99
C GLN A 67 10.71 -1.77 -22.24
N ARG A 68 11.46 -2.17 -21.20
CA ARG A 68 12.88 -2.54 -21.32
C ARG A 68 13.12 -3.93 -20.75
N LYS A 69 13.71 -4.81 -21.58
CA LYS A 69 14.03 -6.20 -21.18
C LYS A 69 14.90 -6.29 -19.93
N GLU A 70 15.80 -5.33 -19.73
CA GLU A 70 16.72 -5.27 -18.58
C GLU A 70 15.98 -4.95 -17.28
N LEU A 71 15.11 -3.92 -17.28
CA LEU A 71 14.29 -3.54 -16.14
C LEU A 71 13.33 -4.67 -15.76
N ARG A 72 12.69 -5.29 -16.75
CA ARG A 72 11.81 -6.45 -16.53
C ARG A 72 12.53 -7.61 -15.84
N LYS A 73 13.77 -7.90 -16.24
CA LYS A 73 14.56 -8.99 -15.63
C LYS A 73 14.92 -8.66 -14.19
N ASP A 74 15.27 -7.40 -13.91
CA ASP A 74 15.58 -6.93 -12.56
C ASP A 74 14.34 -6.98 -11.65
N PHE A 75 13.23 -6.38 -12.09
CA PHE A 75 11.95 -6.39 -11.36
C PHE A 75 11.47 -7.81 -11.01
N LEU A 76 11.43 -8.71 -11.99
CA LEU A 76 11.01 -10.11 -11.74
C LEU A 76 12.02 -10.88 -10.87
N GLY A 77 13.31 -10.55 -10.95
CA GLY A 77 14.34 -11.17 -10.13
C GLY A 77 14.24 -10.79 -8.65
N ARG A 78 13.68 -9.62 -8.33
CA ARG A 78 13.50 -9.13 -6.96
C ARG A 78 12.24 -9.71 -6.29
N PHE A 79 11.24 -10.12 -7.06
CA PHE A 79 9.91 -10.48 -6.56
C PHE A 79 9.90 -11.64 -5.55
N LEU A 80 10.77 -12.65 -5.71
CA LEU A 80 10.84 -13.82 -4.83
C LEU A 80 12.25 -14.08 -4.29
N ASN A 81 13.00 -13.02 -3.98
CA ASN A 81 14.34 -13.16 -3.41
C ASN A 81 14.30 -13.30 -1.88
N LEU A 82 13.64 -14.36 -1.41
CA LEU A 82 13.60 -14.71 0.02
C LEU A 82 14.91 -15.40 0.41
N SER A 83 15.55 -14.90 1.47
CA SER A 83 16.83 -15.42 1.95
C SER A 83 16.69 -15.84 3.41
N SER A 84 17.04 -17.09 3.71
CA SER A 84 17.00 -17.62 5.08
C SER A 84 17.93 -16.85 6.03
N ASP A 85 19.00 -16.26 5.51
CA ASP A 85 20.02 -15.55 6.29
C ASP A 85 19.50 -14.21 6.83
N LYS A 86 18.32 -13.77 6.38
CA LYS A 86 17.70 -12.50 6.76
C LYS A 86 16.55 -12.65 7.77
N TRP A 87 16.42 -13.80 8.44
CA TRP A 87 15.36 -14.08 9.42
C TRP A 87 15.13 -12.96 10.45
N GLN A 88 16.22 -12.35 10.95
CA GLN A 88 16.12 -11.24 11.91
C GLN A 88 15.28 -10.09 11.36
N TYR A 89 15.43 -9.74 10.09
CA TYR A 89 14.65 -8.68 9.45
C TYR A 89 13.17 -9.05 9.31
N TYR A 90 12.86 -10.30 8.98
CA TYR A 90 11.47 -10.78 8.92
C TYR A 90 10.81 -10.71 10.30
N LEU A 91 11.52 -11.15 11.34
CA LEU A 91 11.03 -11.09 12.71
C LEU A 91 10.80 -9.65 13.17
N THR A 92 11.76 -8.75 12.89
CA THR A 92 11.61 -7.31 13.19
C THR A 92 10.43 -6.71 12.44
N ALA A 93 10.25 -6.99 11.14
CA ALA A 93 9.13 -6.49 10.37
C ALA A 93 7.77 -6.92 10.95
N CYS A 94 7.65 -8.16 11.45
CA CYS A 94 6.42 -8.65 12.06
C CYS A 94 6.16 -8.09 13.47
N LEU A 95 7.21 -7.88 14.28
CA LEU A 95 7.05 -7.54 15.70
C LEU A 95 7.16 -6.05 16.00
N LEU A 96 7.80 -5.26 15.14
CA LEU A 96 8.06 -3.85 15.42
C LEU A 96 6.77 -3.05 15.61
N MET A 97 5.77 -3.25 14.73
CA MET A 97 4.49 -2.53 14.81
C MET A 97 3.63 -2.96 16.01
N PRO A 98 3.40 -4.26 16.29
CA PRO A 98 2.73 -4.67 17.52
C PRO A 98 3.43 -4.17 18.77
N ALA A 99 4.77 -4.26 18.83
CA ALA A 99 5.55 -3.76 19.96
C ALA A 99 5.41 -2.25 20.14
N SER A 100 5.45 -1.46 19.06
CA SER A 100 5.29 0.00 19.14
C SER A 100 3.91 0.39 19.65
N ILE A 101 2.85 -0.30 19.22
CA ILE A 101 1.48 -0.10 19.72
C ILE A 101 1.39 -0.41 21.22
N LEU A 102 1.93 -1.56 21.66
CA LEU A 102 1.95 -1.92 23.08
C LEU A 102 2.73 -0.91 23.92
N CYS A 103 3.88 -0.44 23.44
CA CYS A 103 4.64 0.62 24.09
C CYS A 103 3.83 1.92 24.20
N ALA A 104 3.14 2.32 23.13
CA ALA A 104 2.28 3.50 23.15
C ALA A 104 1.13 3.36 24.16
N MET A 105 0.53 2.18 24.28
CA MET A 105 -0.49 1.88 25.29
C MET A 105 0.05 1.92 26.71
N VAL A 106 1.29 1.47 26.95
CA VAL A 106 1.93 1.60 28.29
C VAL A 106 2.15 3.07 28.63
N VAL A 107 2.65 3.85 27.67
CA VAL A 107 2.87 5.29 27.85
C VAL A 107 1.55 6.03 28.11
N SER A 108 0.45 5.64 27.45
CA SER A 108 -0.86 6.28 27.64
C SER A 108 -1.38 6.15 29.09
N LEU A 109 -1.01 5.09 29.82
CA LEU A 109 -1.41 4.92 31.23
C LEU A 109 -0.86 6.05 32.12
N LEU A 110 0.32 6.59 31.79
CA LEU A 110 0.90 7.74 32.50
C LEU A 110 0.05 9.01 32.35
N PHE A 111 -0.81 9.06 31.33
CA PHE A 111 -1.75 10.16 31.06
C PHE A 111 -3.18 9.85 31.52
N GLY A 112 -3.40 8.79 32.31
CA GLY A 112 -4.70 8.45 32.88
C GLY A 112 -5.62 7.64 31.96
N TYR A 113 -5.11 7.07 30.87
CA TYR A 113 -5.89 6.13 30.05
C TYR A 113 -6.11 4.79 30.77
N SER A 114 -7.18 4.09 30.39
CA SER A 114 -7.60 2.85 31.05
C SER A 114 -6.75 1.64 30.62
N PRO A 115 -6.38 0.75 31.56
CA PRO A 115 -5.79 -0.56 31.25
C PRO A 115 -6.68 -1.48 30.39
N SER A 116 -7.97 -1.17 30.22
CA SER A 116 -8.87 -1.93 29.35
C SER A 116 -8.44 -1.93 27.88
N GLN A 117 -7.53 -1.03 27.46
CA GLN A 117 -6.98 -1.01 26.10
C GLN A 117 -6.21 -2.30 25.75
N PHE A 118 -5.70 -3.05 26.73
CA PHE A 118 -4.95 -4.29 26.53
C PHE A 118 -5.85 -5.52 26.25
N ILE A 119 -7.17 -5.35 26.25
CA ILE A 119 -8.12 -6.43 25.99
C ILE A 119 -8.20 -6.73 24.49
N ILE A 120 -8.04 -8.00 24.11
CA ILE A 120 -8.31 -8.48 22.75
C ILE A 120 -9.83 -8.51 22.55
N THR A 121 -10.34 -7.57 21.76
CA THR A 121 -11.79 -7.35 21.57
C THR A 121 -12.51 -8.47 20.82
N GLY A 122 -11.78 -9.29 20.06
CA GLY A 122 -12.34 -10.44 19.33
C GLY A 122 -13.24 -10.10 18.14
N HIS A 123 -13.43 -8.81 17.83
CA HIS A 123 -14.20 -8.32 16.69
C HIS A 123 -13.46 -7.17 15.99
N TYR A 124 -13.71 -7.02 14.68
CA TYR A 124 -13.15 -5.90 13.90
C TYR A 124 -13.90 -4.62 14.24
N THR A 125 -13.15 -3.55 14.50
CA THR A 125 -13.68 -2.19 14.67
C THR A 125 -13.70 -1.40 13.36
N PHE A 126 -13.12 -1.96 12.28
CA PHE A 126 -13.08 -1.34 10.96
C PHE A 126 -14.12 -1.94 10.01
N THR A 127 -14.82 -1.08 9.26
CA THR A 127 -15.74 -1.47 8.18
C THR A 127 -15.19 -1.04 6.84
N SER A 128 -15.29 -1.89 5.83
CA SER A 128 -14.69 -1.70 4.50
C SER A 128 -15.71 -1.56 3.37
N GLY A 129 -16.93 -1.12 3.70
CA GLY A 129 -18.01 -0.93 2.74
C GLY A 129 -18.41 -2.25 2.06
N VAL A 130 -18.31 -2.30 0.73
CA VAL A 130 -18.72 -3.46 -0.09
C VAL A 130 -17.68 -4.59 -0.17
N PHE A 131 -16.41 -4.31 0.16
CA PHE A 131 -15.34 -5.31 0.08
C PHE A 131 -15.07 -5.94 1.45
N PRO A 132 -14.64 -7.22 1.52
CA PRO A 132 -14.17 -7.81 2.77
C PRO A 132 -12.91 -7.10 3.32
N VAL A 133 -12.84 -6.89 4.64
CA VAL A 133 -11.72 -6.17 5.29
C VAL A 133 -10.37 -6.82 4.98
N TRP A 134 -10.26 -8.14 5.16
CA TRP A 134 -9.02 -8.88 4.91
C TRP A 134 -8.55 -8.81 3.46
N PHE A 135 -9.48 -8.75 2.51
CA PHE A 135 -9.13 -8.59 1.11
C PHE A 135 -8.39 -7.26 0.89
N LEU A 136 -8.89 -6.17 1.45
CA LEU A 136 -8.26 -4.85 1.31
C LEU A 136 -6.95 -4.73 2.08
N LEU A 137 -6.86 -5.30 3.29
CA LEU A 137 -5.64 -5.29 4.10
C LEU A 137 -4.49 -6.07 3.47
N ILE A 138 -4.76 -7.00 2.55
CA ILE A 138 -3.72 -7.71 1.78
C ILE A 138 -3.47 -7.00 0.45
N LEU A 139 -4.55 -6.64 -0.26
CA LEU A 139 -4.46 -6.08 -1.60
C LEU A 139 -3.72 -4.73 -1.60
N ALA A 140 -4.12 -3.81 -0.73
CA ALA A 140 -3.56 -2.45 -0.72
C ALA A 140 -2.05 -2.42 -0.51
N PRO A 141 -1.48 -2.99 0.56
CA PRO A 141 -0.03 -3.02 0.71
C PRO A 141 0.65 -3.78 -0.43
N THR A 142 0.06 -4.86 -0.96
CA THR A 142 0.66 -5.57 -2.10
C THR A 142 0.80 -4.68 -3.33
N LEU A 143 -0.24 -3.91 -3.68
CA LEU A 143 -0.21 -2.99 -4.82
C LEU A 143 0.77 -1.84 -4.60
N GLU A 144 0.77 -1.27 -3.39
CA GLU A 144 1.66 -0.16 -3.03
C GLU A 144 3.13 -0.60 -3.04
N GLU A 145 3.46 -1.72 -2.40
CA GLU A 145 4.82 -2.28 -2.37
C GLU A 145 5.31 -2.59 -3.78
N LEU A 146 4.45 -3.19 -4.62
CA LEU A 146 4.78 -3.46 -6.02
C LEU A 146 5.05 -2.19 -6.84
N ALA A 147 4.34 -1.10 -6.57
CA ALA A 147 4.52 0.16 -7.28
C ALA A 147 5.79 0.89 -6.82
N TRP A 148 5.91 1.11 -5.51
CA TRP A 148 6.98 1.93 -4.95
C TRP A 148 8.33 1.22 -5.03
N HIS A 149 8.41 -0.07 -4.73
CA HIS A 149 9.65 -0.83 -4.86
C HIS A 149 9.89 -1.40 -6.26
N GLY A 150 8.91 -1.29 -7.16
CA GLY A 150 9.07 -1.70 -8.55
C GLY A 150 9.65 -0.64 -9.47
N TYR A 151 9.44 0.65 -9.15
CA TYR A 151 9.95 1.78 -9.93
C TYR A 151 10.19 3.05 -9.10
N GLY A 152 9.38 3.31 -8.07
CA GLY A 152 9.44 4.57 -7.32
C GLY A 152 10.76 4.81 -6.57
N THR A 153 11.34 3.77 -5.98
CA THR A 153 12.56 3.87 -5.15
C THR A 153 13.86 3.55 -5.89
N ASP A 154 13.79 3.20 -7.18
CA ASP A 154 14.95 2.97 -8.07
C ASP A 154 15.27 4.24 -8.88
#